data_AF-A0A937IQ81-F1
#
_entry.id   AF-A0A937IQ81-F1
#
_cell.length_a   1.000
_cell.length_b   1.000
_cell.length_c   1.000
_cell.angle_alpha   90.00
_cell.angle_beta   90.00
_cell.angle_gamma   90.00
#
_symmetry.space_group_name_H-M   'P 1'
#
loop_
_entity.id
_entity.type
_entity.pdbx_description
1 polymer ?
#
loop_
_entity_poly.entity_id
_entity_poly.type
_entity_poly.pdbx_seq_one_letter_code
_entity_poly.pdbx_strand_id
1 'polypeptide(L)'
;MKKTIVDNWNFIMNHNKNPLKNIPDTNTRHMIMQILAWMWCIVFSMYFSSMWIFGITTIAHIFILGAIAITVATFETAKRKPSIFGGYYTPSRSRAIYYEGKRIELDPNDKGGEHE
;
A
#
# COMPACT_ATOMS: atom_id res chain seq x y z
N MET A 1 3.52 -8.92 -18.97
CA MET A 1 2.19 -8.72 -18.34
C MET A 1 2.24 -7.80 -17.11
N LYS A 2 3.08 -8.06 -16.09
CA LYS A 2 3.20 -7.15 -14.93
C LYS A 2 3.61 -5.71 -15.33
N LYS A 3 4.61 -5.59 -16.21
CA LYS A 3 5.10 -4.30 -16.72
C LYS A 3 4.01 -3.51 -17.46
N THR A 4 3.24 -4.14 -18.33
CA THR A 4 2.16 -3.49 -19.09
C THR A 4 1.02 -3.00 -18.19
N ILE A 5 0.63 -3.77 -17.18
CA ILE A 5 -0.40 -3.36 -16.20
C ILE A 5 0.08 -2.17 -15.38
N VAL A 6 1.32 -2.23 -14.88
CA VAL A 6 1.93 -1.16 -14.09
C VAL A 6 2.14 0.11 -14.92
N ASP A 7 2.55 -0.02 -16.18
CA ASP A 7 2.75 1.12 -17.08
C ASP A 7 1.41 1.80 -17.43
N ASN A 8 0.36 1.03 -17.73
CA ASN A 8 -0.99 1.55 -17.97
C ASN A 8 -1.55 2.25 -16.72
N TRP A 9 -1.40 1.64 -15.54
CA TRP A 9 -1.80 2.26 -14.28
C TRP A 9 -1.08 3.58 -14.06
N ASN A 10 0.24 3.60 -14.24
CA ASN A 10 1.03 4.82 -14.08
C ASN A 10 0.64 5.89 -15.10
N PHE A 11 0.26 5.52 -16.32
CA PHE A 11 -0.17 6.51 -17.33
C PHE A 11 -1.42 7.28 -16.89
N ILE A 12 -2.37 6.60 -16.22
CA ILE A 12 -3.63 7.19 -15.77
C ILE A 12 -3.47 7.86 -14.39
N MET A 13 -2.91 7.14 -13.42
CA MET A 13 -2.94 7.52 -12.01
C MET A 13 -1.69 8.28 -11.53
N ASN A 14 -0.62 8.38 -12.33
CA ASN A 14 0.57 9.12 -11.94
C ASN A 14 0.51 10.56 -12.46
N HIS A 15 0.43 11.52 -11.54
CA HIS A 15 0.42 12.97 -11.83
C HIS A 15 1.70 13.49 -12.52
N ASN A 16 2.77 12.69 -12.59
CA ASN A 16 4.00 13.03 -13.32
C ASN A 16 4.04 12.44 -14.73
N LYS A 17 3.21 11.43 -15.03
CA LYS A 17 3.17 10.79 -16.36
C LYS A 17 1.93 11.18 -17.16
N ASN A 18 0.81 11.43 -16.48
CA ASN A 18 -0.42 11.85 -17.13
C ASN A 18 -0.27 13.24 -17.78
N PRO A 19 -1.17 13.63 -18.70
CA PRO A 19 -1.15 14.96 -19.33
C PRO A 19 -1.23 16.13 -18.34
N LEU A 20 -1.72 15.90 -17.12
CA LEU A 20 -1.78 16.90 -16.05
C LEU A 20 -0.40 17.27 -15.51
N LYS A 21 0.67 16.54 -15.86
CA LYS A 21 2.06 16.89 -15.54
C LYS A 21 2.50 18.28 -16.03
N ASN A 22 1.81 18.82 -17.03
CA ASN A 22 2.11 20.14 -17.59
C ASN A 22 1.79 21.28 -16.61
N ILE A 23 1.07 21.00 -15.52
CA ILE A 23 0.74 21.96 -14.47
C ILE A 23 1.83 21.92 -13.40
N PRO A 24 2.45 23.06 -13.03
CA PRO A 24 3.58 23.09 -12.11
C PRO A 24 3.19 22.78 -10.65
N ASP A 25 1.97 23.12 -10.24
CA ASP A 25 1.49 22.90 -8.87
C ASP A 25 0.97 21.46 -8.67
N THR A 26 1.52 20.78 -7.66
CA THR A 26 1.14 19.41 -7.29
C THR A 26 -0.23 19.34 -6.62
N ASN A 27 -0.60 20.36 -5.84
CA ASN A 27 -1.91 20.39 -5.19
C ASN A 27 -3.03 20.50 -6.23
N THR A 28 -2.86 21.40 -7.19
CA THR A 28 -3.78 21.54 -8.33
C THR A 28 -3.91 20.23 -9.13
N ARG A 29 -2.79 19.55 -9.42
CA ARG A 29 -2.80 18.24 -10.12
C ARG A 29 -3.60 17.19 -9.36
N HIS A 30 -3.43 17.10 -8.05
CA HIS A 30 -4.18 16.16 -7.22
C HIS A 30 -5.67 16.51 -7.17
N MET A 31 -6.01 17.79 -6.99
CA MET A 31 -7.39 18.28 -6.99
C MET A 31 -8.12 17.95 -8.29
N ILE A 32 -7.49 18.16 -9.45
CA ILE A 32 -8.11 17.86 -10.75
C ILE A 32 -8.38 16.35 -10.89
N MET A 33 -7.45 15.50 -10.47
CA MET A 33 -7.68 14.05 -10.50
C MET A 33 -8.82 13.62 -9.56
N GLN A 34 -8.94 14.26 -8.39
CA GLN A 34 -10.07 14.03 -7.49
C GLN A 34 -11.39 14.47 -8.13
N ILE A 35 -11.47 15.68 -8.71
CA ILE A 35 -12.68 16.17 -9.38
C ILE A 35 -13.09 15.25 -10.52
N LEU A 36 -12.13 14.75 -11.32
CA LEU A 36 -12.42 13.81 -12.39
C LEU A 36 -13.02 12.50 -11.85
N ALA A 37 -12.47 11.97 -10.75
CA ALA A 37 -13.04 10.80 -10.08
C ALA A 37 -14.47 11.08 -9.55
N TRP A 38 -14.69 12.25 -8.96
CA TRP A 38 -16.02 12.67 -8.48
C TRP A 38 -17.04 12.81 -9.61
N MET A 39 -16.63 13.36 -10.76
CA MET A 39 -17.49 13.45 -11.95
C MET A 39 -17.98 12.06 -12.35
N TRP A 40 -17.09 11.07 -12.45
CA TRP A 40 -17.46 9.70 -12.78
C TRP A 40 -18.41 9.09 -11.74
N CYS A 41 -18.15 9.30 -10.43
CA CYS A 41 -19.06 8.86 -9.37
C CYS A 41 -20.48 9.45 -9.55
N ILE A 42 -20.60 10.74 -9.86
CA ILE A 42 -21.89 11.40 -10.09
C ILE A 42 -22.60 10.82 -11.32
N VAL A 43 -21.88 10.58 -12.42
CA VAL A 43 -22.45 9.97 -13.63
C VAL A 43 -22.98 8.57 -13.38
N PHE A 44 -22.22 7.72 -12.67
CA PHE A 44 -22.71 6.40 -12.24
C PHE A 44 -23.93 6.50 -11.31
N SER A 45 -24.01 7.55 -10.52
CA SER A 45 -25.11 7.75 -9.58
C SER A 45 -26.40 8.16 -10.29
N MET A 46 -26.30 9.01 -11.32
CA MET A 46 -27.44 9.38 -12.16
C MET A 46 -28.09 8.17 -12.83
N TYR A 47 -27.33 7.11 -13.13
CA TYR A 47 -27.85 5.87 -13.70
C TYR A 47 -28.93 5.19 -12.83
N PHE A 48 -28.81 5.25 -11.49
CA PHE A 48 -29.73 4.54 -10.60
C PHE A 48 -31.01 5.33 -10.26
N SER A 49 -31.11 6.62 -10.63
CA SER A 49 -32.27 7.54 -10.47
C SER A 49 -32.94 7.61 -9.08
N SER A 50 -32.46 6.84 -8.09
CA SER A 50 -33.02 6.69 -6.75
C SER A 50 -32.03 7.17 -5.69
N MET A 51 -32.45 8.14 -4.87
CA MET A 51 -31.64 8.76 -3.82
C MET A 51 -31.19 7.76 -2.75
N TRP A 52 -32.04 6.78 -2.41
CA TRP A 52 -31.73 5.77 -1.40
C TRP A 52 -30.65 4.79 -1.86
N ILE A 53 -30.74 4.35 -3.12
CA ILE A 53 -29.75 3.45 -3.72
C ILE A 53 -28.42 4.18 -3.84
N PHE A 54 -28.43 5.44 -4.28
CA PHE A 54 -27.24 6.28 -4.34
C PHE A 54 -26.52 6.42 -2.99
N GLY A 55 -27.28 6.65 -1.91
CA GLY A 55 -26.70 6.77 -0.56
C GLY A 55 -25.96 5.50 -0.14
N ILE A 56 -26.59 4.33 -0.30
CA ILE A 56 -25.99 3.03 0.05
C ILE A 56 -24.76 2.75 -0.81
N THR A 57 -24.85 2.97 -2.12
CA THR A 57 -23.73 2.69 -3.03
C THR A 57 -22.53 3.59 -2.76
N THR A 58 -22.76 4.86 -2.40
CA THR A 58 -21.69 5.81 -2.07
C THR A 58 -20.95 5.39 -0.81
N ILE A 59 -21.67 5.01 0.24
CA ILE A 59 -21.08 4.51 1.48
C ILE A 59 -20.25 3.25 1.20
N ALA A 60 -20.81 2.29 0.45
CA ALA A 60 -20.10 1.07 0.07
C ALA A 60 -18.81 1.37 -0.72
N HIS A 61 -18.84 2.30 -1.67
CA HIS A 61 -17.65 2.72 -2.43
C HIS A 61 -16.56 3.31 -1.53
N ILE A 62 -16.91 4.16 -0.55
CA ILE A 62 -15.94 4.74 0.39
C ILE A 62 -15.26 3.64 1.21
N PHE A 63 -16.01 2.65 1.70
CA PHE A 63 -15.44 1.51 2.42
C PHE A 63 -14.48 0.69 1.55
N ILE A 64 -14.84 0.42 0.30
CA ILE A 64 -13.99 -0.33 -0.65
C ILE A 64 -12.70 0.44 -0.92
N LEU A 65 -12.78 1.74 -1.22
CA LEU A 65 -11.61 2.59 -1.44
C LEU A 65 -10.71 2.66 -0.19
N GLY A 66 -11.31 2.78 0.99
CA GLY A 66 -10.60 2.75 2.27
C GLY A 66 -9.85 1.44 2.50
N ALA A 67 -10.48 0.30 2.24
CA ALA A 67 -9.85 -1.02 2.39
C ALA A 67 -8.66 -1.21 1.43
N ILE A 68 -8.78 -0.76 0.18
CA ILE A 68 -7.69 -0.78 -0.79
C ILE A 68 -6.54 0.13 -0.32
N ALA A 69 -6.84 1.34 0.13
CA ALA A 69 -5.85 2.29 0.62
C ALA A 69 -5.09 1.74 1.83
N ILE A 70 -5.79 1.15 2.80
CA ILE A 70 -5.17 0.50 3.97
C ILE A 70 -4.26 -0.64 3.51
N THR A 71 -4.71 -1.49 2.59
CA THR A 71 -3.90 -2.61 2.07
C THR A 71 -2.60 -2.12 1.43
N VAL A 72 -2.67 -1.10 0.56
CA VAL A 72 -1.49 -0.50 -0.08
C VAL A 72 -0.59 0.15 0.97
N ALA A 73 -1.15 0.85 1.96
CA ALA A 73 -0.40 1.44 3.06
C ALA A 73 0.32 0.37 3.89
N THR A 74 -0.33 -0.75 4.20
CA THR A 74 0.29 -1.89 4.89
C THR A 74 1.45 -2.45 4.09
N PHE A 75 1.27 -2.70 2.78
CA PHE A 75 2.35 -3.22 1.92
C PHE A 75 3.52 -2.24 1.77
N GLU A 76 3.25 -0.96 1.61
CA GLU A 76 4.29 0.06 1.51
C GLU A 76 5.02 0.24 2.85
N THR A 77 4.30 0.13 3.97
CA THR A 77 4.90 0.12 5.32
C THR A 77 5.79 -1.10 5.50
N ALA A 78 5.34 -2.29 5.10
CA ALA A 78 6.14 -3.51 5.17
C ALA A 78 7.41 -3.42 4.31
N LYS A 79 7.31 -2.79 3.13
CA LYS A 79 8.47 -2.58 2.25
C LYS A 79 9.46 -1.54 2.79
N ARG A 80 8.98 -0.42 3.35
CA ARG A 80 9.83 0.69 3.81
C ARG A 80 10.38 0.51 5.23
N LYS A 81 9.59 -0.07 6.12
CA LYS A 81 9.91 -0.26 7.54
C LYS A 81 9.37 -1.61 8.03
N PRO A 82 9.96 -2.74 7.59
CA PRO A 82 9.51 -4.07 7.97
C PRO A 82 9.57 -4.32 9.49
N SER A 83 10.46 -3.60 10.20
CA SER A 83 10.61 -3.69 11.66
C SER A 83 9.33 -3.38 12.46
N ILE A 84 8.38 -2.63 11.88
CA ILE A 84 7.08 -2.35 12.50
C ILE A 84 6.22 -3.61 12.63
N PHE A 85 6.43 -4.62 11.78
CA PHE A 85 5.70 -5.90 11.81
C PHE A 85 6.45 -6.99 12.59
N GLY A 86 7.55 -6.65 13.26
CA GLY A 86 8.46 -7.59 13.93
C GLY A 86 9.60 -8.07 13.02
N GLY A 87 10.76 -8.33 13.60
CA GLY A 87 11.90 -8.89 12.88
C GLY A 87 11.65 -10.33 12.43
N TYR A 88 12.19 -10.72 11.28
CA TYR A 88 12.25 -12.12 10.88
C TYR A 88 13.22 -12.86 11.81
N TYR A 89 12.68 -13.65 12.72
CA TYR A 89 13.47 -14.59 13.52
C TYR A 89 13.36 -15.95 12.87
N THR A 90 14.46 -16.49 12.34
CA THR A 90 14.50 -17.87 11.88
C THR A 90 14.69 -18.76 13.11
N PRO A 91 13.68 -19.51 13.60
CA PRO A 91 13.84 -20.37 14.77
C PRO A 91 14.77 -21.56 14.54
N SER A 92 15.21 -21.79 13.29
CA SER A 92 15.99 -22.97 12.90
C SER A 92 17.51 -22.78 12.86
N ARG A 93 18.05 -21.56 13.05
CA ARG A 93 19.51 -21.40 13.17
C ARG A 93 19.88 -21.82 14.59
N SER A 94 20.52 -22.98 14.71
CA SER A 94 21.04 -23.56 15.95
C SER A 94 21.55 -22.47 16.89
N ARG A 95 20.87 -22.29 18.04
CA ARG A 95 21.16 -21.29 19.09
C ARG A 95 22.43 -21.63 19.90
N ALA A 96 23.47 -22.03 19.18
CA ALA A 96 24.76 -22.38 19.74
C ALA A 96 25.85 -21.87 18.82
N ILE A 97 26.79 -21.13 19.40
CA ILE A 97 28.03 -20.75 18.74
C ILE A 97 29.13 -21.72 19.20
N TYR A 98 30.04 -22.07 18.31
CA TYR A 98 31.24 -22.83 18.65
C TYR A 98 32.41 -21.85 18.68
N TYR A 99 33.09 -21.74 19.82
CA TYR A 99 34.32 -20.98 19.96
C TYR A 99 35.40 -21.90 20.52
N GLU A 100 36.54 -22.00 19.81
CA GLU A 100 37.65 -22.89 20.18
C GLU A 100 37.23 -24.36 20.40
N GLY A 101 36.27 -24.85 19.61
CA GLY A 101 35.77 -26.23 19.69
C GLY A 101 34.81 -26.50 20.86
N LYS A 102 34.49 -25.52 21.70
CA LYS A 102 33.49 -25.64 22.76
C LYS A 102 32.14 -25.06 22.31
N ARG A 103 31.05 -25.81 22.55
CA ARG A 103 29.67 -25.38 22.30
C ARG A 103 29.24 -24.42 23.40
N ILE A 104 28.86 -23.21 23.03
CA ILE A 104 28.34 -22.18 23.93
C ILE A 104 26.86 -22.00 23.60
N GLU A 105 25.99 -22.17 24.59
CA GLU A 105 24.56 -21.92 24.47
C GLU A 105 24.30 -20.42 24.57
N LEU A 106 23.48 -19.88 23.66
CA LEU A 106 23.06 -18.49 23.68
C LEU A 106 21.91 -18.29 24.68
N ASP A 107 21.75 -17.06 25.19
CA ASP A 107 20.68 -16.71 26.12
C ASP A 107 19.31 -17.12 25.55
N PRO A 108 18.47 -17.86 26.31
CA PRO A 108 17.12 -18.23 25.87
C PRO A 108 16.23 -17.06 25.44
N ASN A 109 16.49 -15.85 25.96
CA ASN A 109 15.76 -14.63 25.65
C ASN A 109 16.39 -13.79 24.52
N ASP A 110 17.57 -14.18 24.03
CA ASP A 110 18.19 -13.54 22.87
C ASP A 110 17.46 -13.99 21.60
N LYS A 111 16.79 -13.03 20.96
CA LYS A 111 16.00 -13.28 19.76
C LYS A 111 16.85 -13.48 18.52
N GLY A 112 18.18 -13.35 18.58
CA GLY A 112 19.08 -13.75 17.50
C GLY A 112 18.70 -13.13 16.16
N GLY A 113 18.76 -11.80 16.07
CA GLY A 113 18.27 -11.02 14.93
C GLY A 113 19.24 -9.95 14.43
N GLU A 114 20.52 -10.04 14.78
CA GLU A 114 21.55 -9.03 14.48
C GLU A 114 22.21 -9.23 13.10
N HIS A 115 21.46 -9.61 12.07
CA HIS A 115 22.01 -9.64 10.71
C HIS A 115 21.00 -9.03 9.75
N GLU A 116 21.34 -7.82 9.29
CA GLU A 116 20.70 -7.07 8.20
C GLU A 116 20.55 -7.90 6.92
#